data_AF-A0A963AUY8-F1
#
_entry.id   AF-A0A963AUY8-F1
#
_cell.length_a   1.000
_cell.length_b   1.000
_cell.length_c   1.000
_cell.angle_alpha   90.00
_cell.angle_beta   90.00
_cell.angle_gamma   90.00
#
_symmetry.space_group_name_H-M   'P 1'
#
loop_
_entity.id
_entity.type
_entity.pdbx_description
1 polymer ?
#
loop_
_entity_poly.entity_id
_entity_poly.type
_entity_poly.pdbx_seq_one_letter_code
_entity_poly.pdbx_strand_id
1 'polypeptide(L)'
;MLGYIAFADRLSAWFGKAFAWLILVMAVGVGWEVLVRYGFNAPTSWAFDLSYITYGTLFMMGGAYTLSRGGHVRGDFVYRLWKPRTQARVELILYFLFFFPGVLALIISGWKYTERSWRYLEVSVNSPAGIPIFQFKAVIVAAGVLLLIQGIAQVFRCIICMRTGEWVLAAEDIEETEVQLARQQNAEPGHFATGTAREDGADLREEYKDQLER
;
A
#
# COMPACT_ATOMS: atom_id res chain seq x y z
N MET A 1 10.32 17.85 10.24
CA MET A 1 9.43 16.66 10.34
C MET A 1 8.39 16.67 9.23
N LEU A 2 7.47 17.65 9.18
CA LEU A 2 6.42 17.71 8.15
C LEU A 2 6.94 17.73 6.71
N GLY A 3 8.00 18.51 6.41
CA GLY A 3 8.59 18.54 5.07
C GLY A 3 9.15 17.19 4.60
N TYR A 4 9.76 16.41 5.51
CA TYR A 4 10.23 15.06 5.19
C TYR A 4 9.08 14.10 4.93
N ILE A 5 8.01 14.18 5.74
CA ILE A 5 6.81 13.37 5.55
C ILE A 5 6.23 13.60 4.15
N ALA A 6 6.05 14.87 3.76
CA ALA A 6 5.54 15.21 2.43
C ALA A 6 6.46 14.75 1.30
N PHE A 7 7.78 14.84 1.48
CA PHE A 7 8.76 14.32 0.53
C PHE A 7 8.63 12.80 0.36
N ALA A 8 8.66 12.05 1.47
CA ALA A 8 8.58 10.59 1.46
C ALA A 8 7.26 10.11 0.84
N ASP A 9 6.13 10.74 1.20
CA ASP A 9 4.82 10.40 0.65
C ASP A 9 4.76 10.64 -0.87
N ARG A 10 5.29 11.78 -1.34
CA ARG A 10 5.31 12.12 -2.76
C ARG A 10 6.22 11.17 -3.53
N LEU A 11 7.38 10.83 -2.98
CA LEU A 11 8.30 9.87 -3.55
C LEU A 11 7.62 8.50 -3.69
N SER A 12 7.07 7.98 -2.59
CA SER A 12 6.34 6.71 -2.57
C SER A 12 5.13 6.71 -3.52
N ALA A 13 4.39 7.82 -3.61
CA ALA A 13 3.28 7.98 -4.54
C ALA A 13 3.72 7.97 -6.00
N TRP A 14 4.82 8.64 -6.32
CA TRP A 14 5.37 8.66 -7.67
C TRP A 14 5.82 7.26 -8.10
N PHE A 15 6.58 6.55 -7.26
CA PHE A 15 6.99 5.17 -7.53
C PHE A 15 5.79 4.22 -7.63
N GLY A 16 4.86 4.28 -6.68
CA GLY A 16 3.65 3.44 -6.73
C GLY A 16 2.86 3.62 -8.03
N LYS A 17 2.63 4.86 -8.46
CA LYS A 17 1.90 5.17 -9.71
C LYS A 17 2.69 4.80 -10.97
N ALA A 18 4.01 5.01 -10.97
CA ALA A 18 4.84 4.64 -12.11
C ALA A 18 4.86 3.13 -12.33
N PHE A 19 5.02 2.35 -11.26
CA PHE A 19 5.07 0.90 -11.32
C PHE A 19 3.69 0.25 -11.45
N ALA A 20 2.60 0.95 -11.10
CA ALA A 20 1.22 0.48 -11.31
C ALA A 20 0.95 0.07 -12.76
N TRP A 21 1.55 0.76 -13.74
CA TRP A 21 1.41 0.44 -15.17
C TRP A 21 1.92 -0.96 -15.56
N LEU A 22 2.77 -1.58 -14.73
CA LEU A 22 3.20 -2.96 -14.95
C LEU A 22 2.04 -3.95 -14.94
N ILE A 23 0.92 -3.64 -14.26
CA ILE A 23 -0.25 -4.51 -14.29
C ILE A 23 -0.83 -4.62 -15.71
N LEU A 24 -0.82 -3.52 -16.49
CA LEU A 24 -1.30 -3.54 -17.86
C LEU A 24 -0.35 -4.32 -18.76
N VAL A 25 0.96 -4.12 -18.59
CA VAL A 25 1.98 -4.88 -19.32
C VAL A 25 1.83 -6.38 -19.05
N MET A 26 1.64 -6.76 -17.80
CA MET A 26 1.41 -8.15 -17.39
C MET A 26 0.10 -8.69 -17.98
N ALA A 27 -1.00 -7.95 -17.89
CA ALA A 27 -2.30 -8.38 -18.41
C ALA A 27 -2.27 -8.60 -19.93
N VAL A 28 -1.64 -7.70 -20.69
CA VAL A 28 -1.44 -7.86 -22.12
C VAL A 28 -0.53 -9.04 -22.43
N GLY A 29 0.57 -9.20 -21.69
CA GLY A 29 1.51 -10.32 -21.88
C GLY A 29 0.87 -11.69 -21.63
N VAL A 30 0.11 -11.83 -20.54
CA VAL A 30 -0.62 -13.06 -20.22
C VAL A 30 -1.76 -13.29 -21.20
N GLY A 31 -2.51 -12.25 -21.58
CA GLY A 31 -3.56 -12.34 -22.58
C GLY A 31 -3.03 -12.80 -23.94
N TRP A 32 -1.88 -12.28 -24.36
CA TRP A 32 -1.18 -12.73 -25.56
C TRP A 32 -0.77 -14.20 -25.47
N GLU A 33 -0.18 -14.63 -24.36
CA GLU A 33 0.19 -16.03 -24.15
C GLU A 33 -1.03 -16.97 -24.25
N VAL A 34 -2.16 -16.58 -23.66
CA VAL A 34 -3.41 -17.35 -23.77
C VAL A 34 -3.87 -17.43 -25.22
N LEU A 35 -3.85 -16.33 -25.97
CA LEU A 35 -4.22 -16.31 -27.38
C LEU A 35 -3.32 -17.21 -28.23
N VAL A 36 -2.00 -17.17 -28.04
CA VAL A 36 -1.08 -17.98 -28.85
C VAL A 36 -1.10 -19.45 -28.47
N ARG A 37 -1.20 -19.75 -27.18
CA ARG A 37 -1.28 -21.11 -26.68
C ARG A 37 -2.54 -21.83 -27.16
N TYR A 38 -3.71 -21.17 -27.08
CA TYR A 38 -4.97 -21.83 -27.42
C TYR A 38 -5.43 -21.57 -28.86
N GLY A 39 -5.10 -20.41 -29.43
CA GLY A 39 -5.46 -20.05 -30.81
C GLY A 39 -4.48 -20.59 -31.85
N PHE A 40 -3.18 -20.60 -31.56
CA PHE A 40 -2.12 -21.00 -32.50
C PHE A 40 -1.38 -22.29 -32.09
N ASN A 41 -1.75 -22.89 -30.94
CA ASN A 41 -1.11 -24.09 -30.39
C ASN A 41 0.43 -23.98 -30.26
N ALA A 42 0.93 -22.76 -30.03
CA ALA A 42 2.35 -22.43 -30.01
C ALA A 42 2.72 -21.66 -28.73
N PRO A 43 2.86 -22.33 -27.57
CA PRO A 43 3.12 -21.66 -26.30
C PRO A 43 4.46 -20.91 -26.32
N THR A 44 4.50 -19.71 -25.72
CA THR A 44 5.75 -18.96 -25.63
C THR A 44 6.57 -19.38 -24.41
N SER A 45 7.88 -19.44 -24.55
CA SER A 45 8.79 -19.81 -23.46
C SER A 45 8.99 -18.69 -22.45
N TRP A 46 8.73 -17.43 -22.80
CA TRP A 46 9.07 -16.26 -21.98
C TRP A 46 7.90 -15.69 -21.17
N ALA A 47 6.65 -16.04 -21.48
CA ALA A 47 5.48 -15.43 -20.85
C ALA A 47 5.41 -15.63 -19.33
N PHE A 48 5.87 -16.79 -18.84
CA PHE A 48 5.94 -17.06 -17.41
C PHE A 48 6.91 -16.10 -16.71
N ASP A 49 8.11 -15.89 -17.29
CA ASP A 49 9.12 -15.00 -16.74
C ASP A 49 8.65 -13.54 -16.71
N LEU A 50 8.05 -13.07 -17.80
CA LEU A 50 7.48 -11.73 -17.86
C LEU A 50 6.47 -11.53 -16.72
N SER A 51 5.59 -12.51 -16.51
CA SER A 51 4.49 -12.41 -15.56
C SER A 51 4.98 -12.29 -14.11
N TYR A 52 5.88 -13.18 -13.66
CA TYR A 52 6.33 -13.10 -12.27
C TYR A 52 7.28 -11.92 -12.01
N ILE A 53 8.10 -11.52 -12.99
CA ILE A 53 9.00 -10.36 -12.85
C ILE A 53 8.17 -9.09 -12.71
N THR A 54 7.20 -8.87 -13.60
CA THR A 54 6.34 -7.69 -13.58
C THR A 54 5.44 -7.67 -12.34
N TYR A 55 4.83 -8.80 -11.97
CA TYR A 55 4.01 -8.94 -10.77
C TYR A 55 4.82 -8.68 -9.48
N GLY A 56 5.97 -9.34 -9.35
CA GLY A 56 6.84 -9.17 -8.19
C GLY A 56 7.34 -7.73 -8.06
N THR A 57 7.70 -7.09 -9.18
CA THR A 57 8.15 -5.70 -9.21
C THR A 57 7.04 -4.75 -8.79
N LEU A 58 5.84 -4.93 -9.35
CA LEU A 58 4.64 -4.17 -8.99
C LEU A 58 4.38 -4.24 -7.48
N PHE A 59 4.37 -5.45 -6.92
CA PHE A 59 4.07 -5.68 -5.51
C PHE A 59 5.14 -5.07 -4.58
N MET A 60 6.42 -5.32 -4.86
CA MET A 60 7.52 -4.80 -4.04
C MET A 60 7.56 -3.27 -4.04
N MET A 61 7.44 -2.65 -5.22
CA MET A 61 7.48 -1.19 -5.35
C MET A 61 6.21 -0.53 -4.80
N GLY A 62 5.07 -1.22 -4.84
CA GLY A 62 3.82 -0.79 -4.22
C GLY A 62 3.85 -0.78 -2.69
N GLY A 63 4.73 -1.56 -2.04
CA GLY A 63 4.79 -1.66 -0.58
C GLY A 63 4.98 -0.32 0.14
N ALA A 64 5.91 0.52 -0.33
CA ALA A 64 6.14 1.86 0.25
C ALA A 64 4.94 2.80 0.02
N TYR A 65 4.26 2.69 -1.12
CA TYR A 65 3.05 3.45 -1.40
C TYR A 65 1.91 3.04 -0.47
N THR A 66 1.65 1.75 -0.31
CA THR A 66 0.63 1.24 0.62
C THR A 66 0.94 1.64 2.05
N LEU A 67 2.22 1.66 2.45
CA LEU A 67 2.63 2.12 3.77
C LEU A 67 2.37 3.63 3.97
N SER A 68 2.54 4.47 2.95
CA SER A 68 2.27 5.90 3.04
C SER A 68 0.79 6.22 3.23
N ARG A 69 -0.09 5.40 2.64
CA ARG A 69 -1.55 5.50 2.77
C ARG A 69 -2.13 4.76 3.96
N GLY A 70 -1.31 4.05 4.73
CA GLY A 70 -1.78 3.26 5.86
C GLY A 70 -2.63 2.05 5.46
N GLY A 71 -2.59 1.62 4.19
CA GLY A 71 -3.39 0.52 3.65
C GLY A 71 -2.87 -0.88 3.98
N HIS A 72 -1.83 -1.00 4.81
CA HIS A 72 -1.45 -2.30 5.36
C HIS A 72 -2.52 -2.74 6.35
N VAL A 73 -2.99 -3.98 6.25
CA VAL A 73 -3.98 -4.53 7.18
C VAL A 73 -3.44 -4.43 8.60
N ARG A 74 -4.18 -3.75 9.48
CA ARG A 74 -3.85 -3.58 10.90
C ARG A 74 -4.79 -4.41 11.75
N GLY A 75 -4.30 -4.88 12.90
CA GLY A 75 -5.13 -5.52 13.92
C GLY A 75 -6.03 -4.48 14.60
N ASP A 76 -7.21 -4.26 14.06
CA ASP A 76 -8.01 -3.07 14.36
C ASP A 76 -8.83 -3.11 15.66
N PHE A 77 -9.18 -4.29 16.17
CA PHE A 77 -10.12 -4.40 17.29
C PHE A 77 -9.61 -3.76 18.58
N VAL A 78 -8.37 -4.08 18.99
CA VAL A 78 -7.78 -3.54 20.22
C VAL A 78 -7.22 -2.14 20.00
N TYR A 79 -6.67 -1.89 18.80
CA TYR A 79 -6.06 -0.61 18.45
C TYR A 79 -7.06 0.55 18.50
N ARG A 80 -8.29 0.35 18.01
CA ARG A 80 -9.34 1.38 17.98
C ARG A 80 -9.82 1.83 19.36
N LEU A 81 -9.63 1.01 20.40
CA LEU A 81 -10.03 1.32 21.78
C LEU A 81 -9.02 2.23 22.50
N TRP A 82 -7.82 2.41 21.95
CA TRP A 82 -6.75 3.17 22.60
C TRP A 82 -6.78 4.65 22.24
N LYS A 83 -6.36 5.49 23.20
CA LYS A 83 -6.14 6.93 22.95
C LYS A 83 -5.03 7.11 21.90
N PRO A 84 -5.08 8.15 21.03
CA PRO A 84 -4.09 8.38 19.97
C PRO A 84 -2.63 8.37 20.45
N ARG A 85 -2.36 8.93 21.63
CA ARG A 85 -1.01 8.92 22.22
C ARG A 85 -0.50 7.51 22.57
N THR A 86 -1.39 6.62 22.99
CA THR A 86 -1.04 5.23 23.31
C THR A 86 -0.81 4.44 22.04
N GLN A 87 -1.68 4.63 21.04
CA GLN A 87 -1.50 4.09 19.70
C GLN A 87 -0.12 4.46 19.12
N ALA A 88 0.22 5.76 19.12
CA ALA A 88 1.48 6.25 18.59
C ALA A 88 2.72 5.72 19.34
N ARG A 89 2.64 5.51 20.66
CA ARG A 89 3.73 4.90 21.44
C ARG A 89 3.94 3.44 21.06
N VAL A 90 2.85 2.68 20.97
CA VAL A 90 2.91 1.27 20.59
C VAL A 90 3.43 1.14 19.16
N GLU A 91 2.88 1.90 18.21
CA GLU A 91 3.36 1.91 16.82
C GLU A 91 4.85 2.25 16.75
N LEU A 92 5.30 3.29 17.46
CA LEU A 92 6.72 3.67 17.48
C LEU A 92 7.61 2.50 17.94
N ILE A 93 7.22 1.80 19.02
CA ILE A 93 7.95 0.62 19.50
C ILE A 93 7.96 -0.49 18.45
N LEU A 94 6.83 -0.78 17.81
CA LEU A 94 6.74 -1.79 16.75
C LEU A 94 7.61 -1.42 15.54
N TYR A 95 7.71 -0.13 15.19
CA TYR A 95 8.60 0.32 14.13
C TYR A 95 10.07 0.01 14.45
N PHE A 96 10.52 0.30 15.68
CA PHE A 96 11.90 0.02 16.09
C PHE A 96 12.20 -1.46 16.30
N LEU A 97 11.24 -2.23 16.82
CA LEU A 97 11.46 -3.63 17.18
C LEU A 97 11.30 -4.58 15.99
N PHE A 98 10.35 -4.31 15.09
CA PHE A 98 10.01 -5.23 14.00
C PHE A 98 10.24 -4.64 12.61
N PHE A 99 9.81 -3.40 12.37
CA PHE A 99 9.89 -2.82 11.03
C PHE A 99 11.33 -2.53 10.60
N PHE A 100 12.08 -1.72 11.35
CA PHE A 100 13.45 -1.35 10.94
C PHE A 100 14.40 -2.55 10.88
N PRO A 101 14.43 -3.47 11.86
CA PRO A 101 15.26 -4.67 11.76
C PRO A 101 14.87 -5.53 10.55
N GLY A 102 13.58 -5.70 10.28
CA GLY A 102 13.09 -6.45 9.13
C GLY A 102 13.47 -5.81 7.79
N VAL A 103 13.26 -4.51 7.64
CA VAL A 103 13.59 -3.77 6.41
C VAL A 103 15.11 -3.72 6.18
N LEU A 104 15.91 -3.50 7.23
CA LEU A 104 17.37 -3.55 7.12
C LEU A 104 17.87 -4.94 6.76
N ALA A 105 17.31 -5.99 7.36
CA ALA A 105 17.63 -7.37 6.98
C ALA A 105 17.29 -7.65 5.51
N LEU A 106 16.16 -7.12 5.03
CA LEU A 106 15.75 -7.21 3.62
C LEU A 106 16.73 -6.47 2.70
N ILE A 107 17.17 -5.27 3.05
CA ILE A 107 18.15 -4.51 2.26
C ILE A 107 19.51 -5.22 2.23
N ILE A 108 20.04 -5.63 3.39
CA ILE A 108 21.37 -6.24 3.49
C ILE A 108 21.40 -7.60 2.78
N SER A 109 20.38 -8.44 3.02
CA SER A 109 20.29 -9.75 2.37
C SER A 109 19.99 -9.60 0.88
N GLY A 110 19.11 -8.68 0.52
CA GLY A 110 18.79 -8.33 -0.86
C GLY A 110 20.00 -7.81 -1.63
N TRP A 111 20.88 -7.04 -0.99
CA TRP A 111 22.12 -6.54 -1.60
C TRP A 111 23.07 -7.70 -1.92
N LYS A 112 23.33 -8.58 -0.95
CA LYS A 112 24.16 -9.79 -1.16
C LYS A 112 23.60 -10.68 -2.27
N TYR A 113 22.28 -10.76 -2.37
CA TYR A 113 21.59 -11.54 -3.39
C TYR A 113 21.74 -10.90 -4.77
N THR A 114 21.49 -9.60 -4.87
CA THR A 114 21.64 -8.80 -6.10
C THR A 114 23.08 -8.84 -6.61
N GLU A 115 24.05 -8.58 -5.74
CA GLU A 115 25.48 -8.58 -6.10
C GLU A 115 25.90 -9.92 -6.72
N ARG A 116 25.49 -11.03 -6.10
CA ARG A 116 25.80 -12.37 -6.58
C ARG A 116 25.20 -12.62 -7.97
N SER A 117 23.93 -12.28 -8.16
CA SER A 117 23.26 -12.45 -9.46
C SER A 117 23.83 -11.56 -10.55
N TRP A 118 24.30 -10.37 -10.21
CA TRP A 118 24.95 -9.48 -11.17
C TRP A 118 26.31 -10.03 -11.63
N ARG A 119 27.06 -10.64 -10.72
CA ARG A 119 28.34 -11.29 -11.04
C ARG A 119 28.18 -12.49 -11.97
N TYR A 120 27.09 -13.24 -11.81
CA TYR A 120 26.81 -14.43 -12.62
C TYR A 120 25.97 -14.16 -13.87
N LEU A 121 25.54 -12.90 -14.10
CA LEU A 121 24.57 -12.54 -15.14
C LEU A 121 23.41 -13.53 -15.18
N GLU A 122 22.82 -13.75 -13.99
CA GLU A 122 21.90 -14.85 -13.78
C GLU A 122 20.66 -14.76 -14.69
N VAL A 123 20.30 -15.90 -15.28
CA VAL A 123 19.15 -16.09 -16.14
C VAL A 123 18.09 -16.95 -15.44
N SER A 124 16.83 -16.78 -15.84
CA SER A 124 15.73 -17.56 -15.29
C SER A 124 15.95 -19.05 -15.55
N VAL A 125 15.86 -19.84 -14.48
CA VAL A 125 15.77 -21.32 -14.53
C VAL A 125 14.33 -21.81 -14.63
N ASN A 126 13.35 -20.93 -14.42
CA ASN A 126 11.94 -21.28 -14.44
C ASN A 126 11.37 -21.34 -15.85
N SER A 127 12.07 -20.79 -16.84
CA SER A 127 11.68 -20.86 -18.24
C SER A 127 12.86 -21.21 -19.15
N PRO A 128 12.63 -21.92 -20.26
CA PRO A 128 13.67 -22.20 -21.24
C PRO A 128 14.18 -20.96 -21.98
N ALA A 129 13.53 -19.80 -21.83
CA ALA A 129 13.87 -18.58 -22.58
C ALA A 129 15.16 -17.91 -22.08
N GLY A 130 15.65 -18.27 -20.89
CA GLY A 130 16.90 -17.72 -20.36
C GLY A 130 16.86 -16.20 -20.15
N ILE A 131 15.71 -15.65 -19.74
CA ILE A 131 15.56 -14.22 -19.53
C ILE A 131 16.50 -13.78 -18.40
N PRO A 132 17.30 -12.72 -18.57
CA PRO A 132 18.12 -12.19 -17.50
C PRO A 132 17.26 -11.78 -16.30
N ILE A 133 17.58 -12.24 -15.10
CA ILE A 133 16.81 -11.96 -13.86
C ILE A 133 17.58 -11.11 -12.85
N PHE A 134 18.86 -10.84 -13.10
CA PHE A 134 19.70 -10.10 -12.17
C PHE A 134 19.16 -8.69 -11.87
N GLN A 135 18.58 -8.00 -12.87
CA GLN A 135 17.95 -6.69 -12.66
C GLN A 135 16.70 -6.74 -11.79
N PHE A 136 15.94 -7.84 -11.84
CA PHE A 136 14.76 -8.02 -10.99
C PHE A 136 15.16 -8.12 -9.51
N LYS A 137 16.28 -8.76 -9.20
CA LYS A 137 16.75 -8.89 -7.81
C LYS A 137 17.15 -7.53 -7.21
N ALA A 138 17.64 -6.60 -8.02
CA ALA A 138 17.91 -5.23 -7.58
C ALA A 138 16.64 -4.48 -7.12
N VAL A 139 15.46 -4.85 -7.63
CA VAL A 139 14.17 -4.30 -7.19
C VAL A 139 13.93 -4.58 -5.70
N ILE A 140 14.39 -5.73 -5.18
CA ILE A 140 14.26 -6.07 -3.75
C ILE A 140 14.94 -5.00 -2.89
N VAL A 141 16.16 -4.61 -3.27
CA VAL A 141 16.92 -3.58 -2.56
C VAL A 141 16.25 -2.22 -2.70
N ALA A 142 15.83 -1.86 -3.92
CA ALA A 142 15.16 -0.59 -4.18
C ALA A 142 13.87 -0.44 -3.37
N ALA A 143 13.04 -1.48 -3.33
CA ALA A 143 11.82 -1.53 -2.52
C ALA A 143 12.12 -1.42 -1.02
N GLY A 144 13.17 -2.11 -0.53
CA GLY A 144 13.63 -2.00 0.84
C GLY A 144 14.06 -0.58 1.21
N VAL A 145 14.82 0.09 0.35
CA VAL A 145 15.24 1.49 0.56
C VAL A 145 14.04 2.43 0.58
N LEU A 146 13.07 2.26 -0.33
CA LEU A 146 11.84 3.04 -0.32
C LEU A 146 11.00 2.81 0.95
N LEU A 147 10.88 1.56 1.40
CA LEU A 147 10.22 1.24 2.68
C LEU A 147 10.95 1.88 3.86
N LEU A 148 12.28 1.92 3.86
CA LEU A 148 13.06 2.56 4.90
C LEU A 148 12.79 4.06 4.98
N ILE A 149 12.81 4.75 3.82
CA ILE A 149 12.47 6.17 3.71
C ILE A 149 11.04 6.43 4.23
N GLN A 150 10.08 5.61 3.80
CA GLN A 150 8.70 5.75 4.25
C GLN A 150 8.53 5.43 5.74
N GLY A 151 9.25 4.46 6.28
CA GLY A 151 9.23 4.11 7.71
C GLY A 151 9.69 5.26 8.60
N ILE A 152 10.71 6.01 8.18
CA ILE A 152 11.15 7.22 8.89
C ILE A 152 10.04 8.27 8.91
N ALA A 153 9.27 8.42 7.83
CA ALA A 153 8.14 9.34 7.79
C ALA A 153 7.04 8.92 8.79
N GLN A 154 6.81 7.61 8.95
CA GLN A 154 5.85 7.10 9.93
C GLN A 154 6.31 7.29 11.38
N VAL A 155 7.60 7.15 11.65
CA VAL A 155 8.17 7.53 12.95
C VAL A 155 7.91 9.00 13.26
N PHE A 156 8.10 9.91 12.29
CA PHE A 156 7.80 11.32 12.50
C PHE A 156 6.32 11.59 12.76
N ARG A 157 5.39 10.89 12.08
CA ARG A 157 3.95 10.97 12.39
C ARG A 157 3.65 10.51 13.82
N CYS A 158 4.24 9.41 14.26
CA CYS A 158 4.09 8.92 15.63
C CYS A 158 4.60 9.95 16.65
N ILE A 159 5.77 10.55 16.41
CA ILE A 159 6.34 11.59 17.30
C ILE A 159 5.44 12.82 17.38
N ILE A 160 4.86 13.25 16.25
CA ILE A 160 3.92 14.37 16.22
C ILE A 160 2.66 14.02 17.01
N CYS A 161 2.05 12.86 16.75
CA CYS A 161 0.84 12.41 17.44
C CYS A 161 1.04 12.28 18.96
N MET A 162 2.21 11.81 19.42
CA MET A 162 2.53 11.78 20.84
C MET A 162 2.54 13.19 21.47
N ARG A 163 2.98 14.21 20.73
CA ARG A 163 3.04 15.61 21.21
C ARG A 163 1.67 16.27 21.15
N THR A 164 1.03 16.29 19.97
CA THR A 164 -0.24 17.00 19.73
C THR A 164 -1.45 16.25 20.29
N GLY A 165 -1.38 14.91 20.34
CA GLY A 165 -2.53 14.07 20.67
C GLY A 165 -3.41 13.72 19.46
N GLU A 166 -3.04 14.18 18.26
CA GLU A 166 -3.81 13.99 17.03
C GLU A 166 -2.94 13.40 15.92
N TRP A 167 -3.53 12.53 15.10
CA TRP A 167 -2.84 11.91 13.97
C TRP A 167 -2.74 12.88 12.79
N VAL A 168 -1.55 12.97 12.19
CA VAL A 168 -1.37 13.64 10.91
C VAL A 168 -1.93 12.72 9.82
N LEU A 169 -3.07 13.10 9.24
CA LEU A 169 -3.70 12.34 8.17
C LEU A 169 -2.73 12.20 6.98
N ALA A 170 -2.69 11.00 6.41
CA ALA A 170 -2.01 10.80 5.13
C ALA A 170 -2.75 11.61 4.06
N ALA A 171 -2.03 12.04 3.02
CA ALA A 171 -2.71 12.58 1.84
C ALA A 171 -3.72 11.52 1.34
N GLU A 172 -4.92 11.94 0.94
CA GLU A 172 -5.88 11.08 0.27
C GLU A 172 -5.62 11.22 -1.24
N ASP A 173 -5.24 10.13 -1.92
CA ASP A 173 -5.02 10.13 -3.39
C ASP A 173 -6.06 9.29 -4.13
N ILE A 174 -6.63 8.28 -3.48
CA ILE A 174 -7.58 7.33 -4.07
C ILE A 174 -8.62 7.05 -2.99
N GLU A 175 -9.82 7.59 -3.16
CA GLU A 175 -10.98 7.13 -2.41
C GLU A 175 -11.57 5.93 -3.16
N GLU A 176 -11.91 4.87 -2.41
CA GLU A 176 -12.59 3.72 -2.98
C GLU A 176 -13.92 4.18 -3.58
N THR A 177 -14.24 3.68 -4.78
CA THR A 177 -15.44 4.12 -5.51
C THR A 177 -16.71 3.85 -4.70
N GLU A 178 -16.75 2.80 -3.87
CA GLU A 178 -17.85 2.54 -2.94
C GLU A 178 -18.01 3.62 -1.87
N VAL A 179 -16.91 4.18 -1.34
CA VAL A 179 -16.94 5.29 -0.38
C VAL A 179 -17.41 6.57 -1.06
N GLN A 180 -16.98 6.80 -2.31
CA GLN A 180 -17.43 7.93 -3.12
C GLN A 180 -18.94 7.82 -3.44
N LEU A 181 -19.39 6.65 -3.87
CA LEU A 181 -20.80 6.36 -4.16
C LEU A 181 -21.67 6.44 -2.90
N ALA A 182 -21.20 5.93 -1.76
CA ALA A 182 -21.89 6.05 -0.49
C ALA A 182 -22.00 7.51 -0.03
N ARG A 183 -20.96 8.34 -0.21
CA ARG A 183 -21.04 9.79 0.06
C ARG A 183 -22.01 10.48 -0.89
N GLN A 184 -22.01 10.13 -2.17
CA GLN A 184 -22.96 10.67 -3.16
C GLN A 184 -24.41 10.26 -2.83
N GLN A 185 -24.67 9.00 -2.48
CA GLN A 185 -25.98 8.51 -2.06
C GLN A 185 -26.47 9.15 -0.77
N ASN A 186 -25.59 9.43 0.19
CA ASN A 186 -25.95 10.15 1.40
C ASN A 186 -26.12 11.68 1.18
N ALA A 187 -25.57 12.22 0.08
CA ALA A 187 -25.67 13.64 -0.28
C ALA A 187 -26.86 13.95 -1.22
N GLU A 188 -27.46 12.95 -1.86
CA GLU A 188 -28.67 13.07 -2.67
C GLU A 188 -29.94 12.91 -1.79
N PRO A 189 -30.71 13.97 -1.50
CA PRO A 189 -31.92 13.88 -0.67
C PRO A 189 -33.13 13.26 -1.41
N GLY A 190 -32.95 12.23 -2.24
CA GLY A 190 -33.99 11.87 -3.21
C GLY A 190 -34.09 10.44 -3.74
N HIS A 191 -33.39 9.43 -3.19
CA HIS A 191 -33.55 8.07 -3.74
C HIS A 191 -33.65 6.96 -2.68
N PHE A 192 -34.87 6.44 -2.56
CA PHE A 192 -35.31 5.26 -1.82
C PHE A 192 -35.21 5.29 -0.29
N ALA A 193 -36.20 5.96 0.31
CA ALA A 193 -36.78 5.45 1.55
C ALA A 193 -37.45 4.10 1.26
N THR A 194 -36.85 3.01 1.72
CA THR A 194 -37.59 1.78 2.00
C THR A 194 -37.23 1.34 3.40
N GLY A 195 -38.15 1.63 4.32
CA GLY A 195 -38.46 0.79 5.46
C GLY A 195 -37.46 0.71 6.59
N THR A 196 -37.83 1.38 7.69
CA THR A 196 -37.66 0.92 9.08
C THR A 196 -36.24 0.95 9.65
N ALA A 197 -35.93 2.02 10.39
CA ALA A 197 -35.04 2.12 11.57
C ALA A 197 -34.37 3.52 11.68
N ARG A 198 -35.09 4.61 11.38
CA ARG A 198 -34.54 5.97 11.48
C ARG A 198 -35.48 7.00 12.12
N GLU A 199 -36.54 6.56 12.80
CA GLU A 199 -37.40 7.46 13.58
C GLU A 199 -36.88 7.68 15.01
N ASP A 200 -36.13 6.74 15.60
CA ASP A 200 -35.67 6.84 17.00
C ASP A 200 -34.46 7.78 17.22
N GLY A 201 -33.73 8.15 16.17
CA GLY A 201 -32.50 8.96 16.28
C GLY A 201 -32.69 10.47 16.11
N ALA A 202 -33.84 10.90 15.60
CA ALA A 202 -34.17 12.31 15.41
C ALA A 202 -34.72 12.93 16.71
N ASP A 203 -35.53 12.17 17.45
CA ASP A 203 -36.16 12.59 18.71
C ASP A 203 -35.11 12.86 19.81
N LEU A 204 -34.10 11.98 19.92
CA LEU A 204 -32.96 12.14 20.83
C LEU A 204 -32.07 13.36 20.51
N ARG A 205 -32.10 13.87 19.27
CA ARG A 205 -31.34 15.08 18.88
C ARG A 205 -32.07 16.36 19.23
N GLU A 206 -33.41 16.36 19.21
CA GLU A 206 -34.21 17.50 19.69
C GLU A 206 -34.16 17.57 21.21
N GLU A 207 -34.28 16.44 21.91
CA GLU A 207 -34.23 16.39 23.37
C GLU A 207 -32.86 16.87 23.93
N TYR A 208 -31.77 16.59 23.22
CA TYR A 208 -30.43 17.05 23.61
C TYR A 208 -30.17 18.54 23.31
N LYS A 209 -30.84 19.10 22.31
CA LYS A 209 -30.78 20.55 22.00
C LYS A 209 -31.52 21.37 23.06
N ASP A 210 -32.69 20.90 23.48
CA ASP A 210 -33.53 21.60 24.46
C ASP A 210 -32.89 21.65 25.87
N GLN A 211 -32.02 20.68 26.20
CA GLN A 211 -31.22 20.69 27.42
C GLN A 211 -30.01 21.63 27.38
N LEU A 212 -29.51 21.98 26.19
CA LEU A 212 -28.37 22.91 26.02
C LEU A 212 -28.82 24.37 26.01
N GLU A 213 -30.11 24.64 25.81
CA GLU A 213 -30.69 25.98 25.73
C GLU A 213 -31.36 26.48 27.03
N ARG A 214 -31.28 25.73 28.14
CA ARG A 214 -31.68 26.15 29.50
C ARG A 214 -30.47 26.31 30.43
#